data_AF-A0A450SV90-F1
#
_entry.id   AF-A0A450SV90-F1
#
_cell.length_a   1.000
_cell.length_b   1.000
_cell.length_c   1.000
_cell.angle_alpha   90.00
_cell.angle_beta   90.00
_cell.angle_gamma   90.00
#
_symmetry.space_group_name_H-M   'P 1'
#
loop_
_entity.id
_entity.type
_entity.pdbx_description
1 polymer ?
#
loop_
_entity_poly.entity_id
_entity_poly.type
_entity_poly.pdbx_seq_one_letter_code
_entity_poly.pdbx_strand_id
1 'polypeptide(L)'
;YPLDRLQAPVIQVVRQCYDITTGDRLAGSEEFIESLTHDAFIIQIPALREECKTELEQLLSLFDQRRVTSNDEHILEVDETAYLEKYQPLVRLLHRAISNEDIRDVMDVEDEILRDFENLERHIDHQEEIIEKQGKELGEKDKALGEKDKALEEKDKALEELRGQLQKLQVPK
;
A
#
# COMPACT_ATOMS: atom_id res chain seq x y z
N TYR A 1 5.48 -6.51 36.84
CA TYR A 1 6.33 -5.83 37.84
C TYR A 1 6.56 -4.38 37.41
N PRO A 2 6.13 -3.39 38.21
CA PRO A 2 6.40 -1.97 37.91
C PRO A 2 7.86 -1.61 38.19
N LEU A 3 8.47 -0.71 37.39
CA LEU A 3 9.80 -0.18 37.68
C LEU A 3 9.68 1.03 38.61
N ASP A 4 9.88 0.82 39.91
CA ASP A 4 9.69 1.86 40.95
C ASP A 4 10.60 3.09 40.80
N ARG A 5 11.70 2.99 40.05
CA ARG A 5 12.71 4.05 39.88
C ARG A 5 12.73 4.68 38.49
N LEU A 6 12.07 4.08 37.50
CA LEU A 6 12.14 4.51 36.10
C LEU A 6 10.71 4.75 35.59
N GLN A 7 10.36 6.03 35.41
CA GLN A 7 9.02 6.43 34.93
C GLN A 7 8.91 6.53 33.40
N ALA A 8 9.93 6.08 32.67
CA ALA A 8 9.90 6.11 31.21
C ALA A 8 9.07 4.93 30.65
N PRO A 9 8.17 5.19 29.66
CA PRO A 9 7.33 4.15 29.06
C PRO A 9 8.12 3.18 28.18
N VAL A 10 9.13 3.68 27.45
CA VAL A 10 10.03 2.90 26.60
C VAL A 10 11.46 3.19 27.02
N ILE A 11 12.22 2.16 27.35
CA ILE A 11 13.61 2.26 27.82
C ILE A 11 14.48 1.44 26.87
N GLN A 12 15.43 2.11 26.21
CA GLN A 12 16.46 1.45 25.43
C GLN A 12 17.66 1.13 26.33
N VAL A 13 18.05 -0.14 26.37
CA VAL A 13 19.25 -0.61 27.06
C VAL A 13 20.30 -0.87 25.99
N VAL A 14 21.27 0.06 25.90
CA VAL A 14 22.42 -0.07 24.99
C VAL A 14 23.60 -0.58 25.78
N ARG A 15 24.20 -1.68 25.34
CA ARG A 15 25.39 -2.22 26.01
C ARG A 15 26.63 -1.36 25.72
N GLN A 16 27.48 -1.22 26.71
CA GLN A 16 28.77 -0.54 26.57
C GLN A 16 29.85 -1.43 27.19
N CYS A 17 30.83 -1.80 26.37
CA CYS A 17 31.98 -2.59 26.81
C CYS A 17 33.08 -1.65 27.31
N TYR A 18 33.64 -1.96 28.48
CA TYR A 18 34.73 -1.21 29.09
C TYR A 18 35.91 -2.13 29.36
N ASP A 19 37.12 -1.64 29.10
CA ASP A 19 38.32 -2.29 29.60
C ASP A 19 38.46 -1.97 31.10
N ILE A 20 38.46 -3.02 31.93
CA ILE A 20 38.55 -2.89 33.39
C ILE A 20 39.93 -2.35 33.83
N THR A 21 40.95 -2.50 33.00
CA THR A 21 42.33 -2.12 33.31
C THR A 21 42.59 -0.64 33.05
N THR A 22 42.05 -0.10 31.96
CA THR A 22 42.23 1.29 31.53
C THR A 22 41.02 2.18 31.85
N GLY A 23 39.84 1.58 32.05
CA GLY A 23 38.57 2.28 32.20
C GLY A 23 38.00 2.80 30.87
N ASP A 24 38.66 2.52 29.75
CA ASP A 24 38.26 3.05 28.45
C ASP A 24 37.12 2.25 27.83
N ARG A 25 36.24 2.95 27.11
CA ARG A 25 35.16 2.33 26.34
C ARG A 25 35.76 1.62 25.12
N LEU A 26 35.51 0.33 25.01
CA LEU A 26 35.90 -0.49 23.87
C LEU A 26 34.94 -0.21 22.70
N ALA A 27 35.49 0.21 21.57
CA ALA A 27 34.74 0.50 20.34
C ALA A 27 34.56 -0.71 19.41
N GLY A 28 35.26 -1.81 19.68
CA GLY A 28 35.16 -3.05 18.92
C GLY A 28 33.97 -3.90 19.36
N SER A 29 33.24 -4.45 18.39
CA SER A 29 32.26 -5.52 18.61
C SER A 29 32.87 -6.85 18.19
N GLU A 30 32.81 -7.84 19.09
CA GLU A 30 33.28 -9.21 18.85
C GLU A 30 32.06 -10.14 18.79
N GLU A 31 31.99 -11.02 17.79
CA GLU A 31 30.83 -11.88 17.53
C GLU A 31 30.44 -12.75 18.75
N PHE A 32 31.43 -13.19 19.53
CA PHE A 32 31.20 -13.95 20.76
C PHE A 32 30.51 -13.12 21.86
N ILE A 33 30.88 -11.83 22.01
CA ILE A 33 30.32 -10.92 23.02
C ILE A 33 28.90 -10.50 22.62
N GLU A 34 28.69 -10.27 21.32
CA GLU A 34 27.39 -10.00 20.71
C GLU A 34 26.40 -11.16 20.90
N SER A 35 26.89 -12.41 20.83
CA SER A 35 26.06 -13.60 21.00
C SER A 35 25.60 -13.83 22.46
N LEU A 36 26.34 -13.28 23.43
CA LEU A 36 26.02 -13.42 24.86
C LEU A 36 25.20 -12.24 25.39
N THR A 37 25.38 -11.06 24.80
CA THR A 37 24.77 -9.82 25.30
C THR A 37 24.07 -9.11 24.17
N HIS A 38 22.78 -8.82 24.34
CA HIS A 38 21.95 -8.23 23.30
C HIS A 38 21.43 -6.87 23.78
N ASP A 39 21.37 -5.90 22.88
CA ASP A 39 20.63 -4.67 23.13
C ASP A 39 19.15 -5.02 23.33
N ALA A 40 18.52 -4.38 24.31
CA ALA A 40 17.16 -4.70 24.71
C ALA A 40 16.31 -3.45 24.81
N PHE A 41 15.03 -3.59 24.48
CA PHE A 41 14.02 -2.59 24.75
C PHE A 41 13.14 -3.09 25.88
N ILE A 42 13.01 -2.30 26.94
CA ILE A 42 12.11 -2.56 28.04
C ILE A 42 10.93 -1.62 27.90
N ILE A 43 9.73 -2.18 27.77
CA ILE A 43 8.49 -1.43 27.57
C ILE A 43 7.62 -1.64 28.80
N GLN A 44 7.23 -0.54 29.43
CA GLN A 44 6.29 -0.53 30.54
C GLN A 44 4.90 -0.23 30.03
N ILE A 45 4.14 -1.29 29.73
CA ILE A 45 2.76 -1.18 29.23
C ILE A 45 1.88 -0.30 30.15
N PRO A 46 1.88 -0.43 31.50
CA PRO A 46 1.06 0.42 32.36
C PRO A 46 1.44 1.91 32.38
N ALA A 47 2.65 2.24 31.92
CA ALA A 47 3.15 3.62 31.84
C ALA A 47 2.88 4.26 30.48
N LEU A 48 2.40 3.49 29.49
CA LEU A 48 1.85 4.02 28.25
C LEU A 48 0.58 4.79 28.60
N ARG A 49 0.62 6.11 28.49
CA ARG A 49 -0.56 6.95 28.76
C ARG A 49 -1.53 6.84 27.58
N GLU A 50 -2.82 6.99 27.87
CA GLU A 50 -3.91 7.00 26.86
C GLU A 50 -3.69 8.06 25.77
N GLU A 51 -2.97 9.13 26.09
CA GLU A 51 -2.42 10.08 25.11
C GLU A 51 -1.15 9.49 24.49
N CYS A 52 -1.29 8.48 23.64
CA CYS A 52 -0.18 7.92 22.86
C CYS A 52 0.33 8.98 21.85
N LYS A 53 1.43 9.66 22.19
CA LYS A 53 1.94 10.80 21.41
C LYS A 53 2.79 10.35 20.22
N THR A 54 3.29 9.12 20.26
CA THR A 54 4.16 8.55 19.23
C THR A 54 3.52 7.34 18.55
N GLU A 55 3.87 7.08 17.28
CA GLU A 55 3.37 5.91 16.54
C GLU A 55 3.67 4.58 17.25
N LEU A 56 4.80 4.51 17.97
CA LEU A 56 5.19 3.33 18.73
C LEU A 56 4.28 3.12 19.95
N GLU A 57 3.97 4.18 20.70
CA GLU A 57 3.04 4.09 21.84
C GLU A 57 1.62 3.70 21.37
N GLN A 58 1.18 4.22 20.22
CA GLN A 58 -0.10 3.84 19.61
C GLN A 58 -0.14 2.36 19.25
N LEU A 59 0.93 1.82 18.65
CA LEU A 59 1.05 0.39 18.39
C LEU A 59 1.04 -0.42 19.68
N LEU A 60 1.79 0.02 20.69
CA LEU A 60 1.92 -0.70 21.96
C LEU A 60 0.64 -0.64 22.81
N SER A 61 -0.26 0.31 22.55
CA SER A 61 -1.57 0.37 23.18
C SER A 61 -2.44 -0.87 22.93
N LEU A 62 -2.17 -1.63 21.86
CA LEU A 62 -2.80 -2.94 21.61
C LEU A 62 -2.60 -3.94 22.74
N PHE A 63 -1.49 -3.82 23.47
CA PHE A 63 -1.13 -4.72 24.55
C PHE A 63 -1.54 -4.18 25.92
N ASP A 64 -2.39 -3.14 26.00
CA ASP A 64 -2.80 -2.53 27.26
C ASP A 64 -3.56 -3.53 28.14
N GLN A 65 -2.91 -3.92 29.25
CA GLN A 65 -3.42 -4.87 30.23
C GLN A 65 -4.65 -4.37 31.00
N ARG A 66 -5.09 -3.13 30.80
CA ARG A 66 -6.38 -2.65 31.31
C ARG A 66 -7.58 -3.27 30.59
N ARG A 67 -7.38 -3.84 29.40
CA ARG A 67 -8.43 -4.46 28.56
C ARG A 67 -8.56 -5.96 28.79
N VAL A 68 -8.01 -6.45 29.88
CA VAL A 68 -8.08 -7.86 30.25
C VAL A 68 -9.54 -8.26 30.51
N THR A 69 -9.96 -9.41 29.97
CA THR A 69 -11.30 -9.97 30.20
C THR A 69 -11.50 -10.31 31.68
N SER A 70 -12.69 -10.10 32.22
CA SER A 70 -12.99 -10.39 33.65
C SER A 70 -12.82 -11.86 34.06
N ASN A 71 -12.73 -12.78 33.10
CA ASN A 71 -12.60 -14.22 33.33
C ASN A 71 -11.16 -14.75 33.25
N ASP A 72 -10.23 -14.05 32.59
CA ASP A 72 -8.85 -14.51 32.41
C ASP A 72 -7.89 -13.32 32.32
N GLU A 73 -6.91 -13.29 33.24
CA GLU A 73 -5.89 -12.22 33.33
C GLU A 73 -4.93 -12.19 32.13
N HIS A 74 -4.95 -13.23 31.28
CA HIS A 74 -4.08 -13.38 30.12
C HIS A 74 -4.78 -13.11 28.77
N ILE A 75 -6.08 -12.88 28.76
CA ILE A 75 -6.86 -12.60 27.54
C ILE A 75 -7.18 -11.11 27.49
N LEU A 76 -6.79 -10.47 26.38
CA LEU A 76 -7.05 -9.05 26.12
C LEU A 76 -8.21 -8.90 25.14
N GLU A 77 -9.17 -8.04 25.47
CA GLU A 77 -10.23 -7.63 24.54
C GLU A 77 -9.73 -6.48 23.67
N VAL A 78 -9.55 -6.79 22.39
CA VAL A 78 -9.11 -5.83 21.38
C VAL A 78 -10.32 -5.51 20.50
N ASP A 79 -10.80 -4.27 20.59
CA ASP A 79 -11.78 -3.75 19.64
C ASP A 79 -11.05 -3.34 18.36
N GLU A 80 -11.21 -4.13 17.31
CA GLU A 80 -10.65 -3.89 15.98
C GLU A 80 -11.03 -2.48 15.48
N THR A 81 -12.27 -2.04 15.68
CA THR A 81 -12.77 -0.76 15.15
C THR A 81 -12.20 0.48 15.85
N ALA A 82 -11.63 0.31 17.04
CA ALA A 82 -11.05 1.40 17.82
C ALA A 82 -9.64 1.80 17.34
N TYR A 83 -9.03 1.04 16.43
CA TYR A 83 -7.67 1.26 15.95
C TYR A 83 -7.62 1.85 14.54
N LEU A 84 -6.59 2.65 14.29
CA LEU A 84 -6.29 3.22 12.97
C LEU A 84 -6.13 2.09 11.93
N GLU A 85 -6.58 2.34 10.69
CA GLU A 85 -6.49 1.40 9.57
C GLU A 85 -5.08 0.80 9.38
N LYS A 86 -4.03 1.59 9.66
CA LYS A 86 -2.63 1.16 9.61
C LYS A 86 -2.31 -0.04 10.52
N TYR A 87 -3.02 -0.20 11.63
CA TYR A 87 -2.77 -1.25 12.63
C TYR A 87 -3.76 -2.42 12.53
N GLN A 88 -4.81 -2.30 11.71
CA GLN A 88 -5.78 -3.37 11.44
C GLN A 88 -5.14 -4.69 11.02
N PRO A 89 -4.15 -4.71 10.09
CA PRO A 89 -3.50 -5.97 9.70
C PRO A 89 -2.81 -6.66 10.88
N LEU A 90 -2.30 -5.88 11.83
CA LEU A 90 -1.59 -6.37 12.99
C LEU A 90 -2.56 -7.00 14.01
N VAL A 91 -3.72 -6.38 14.21
CA VAL A 91 -4.83 -6.97 15.00
C VAL A 91 -5.31 -8.26 14.35
N ARG A 92 -5.52 -8.24 13.03
CA ARG A 92 -5.95 -9.41 12.26
C ARG A 92 -4.94 -10.56 12.37
N LEU A 93 -3.64 -10.28 12.34
CA LEU A 93 -2.59 -11.29 12.58
C LEU A 93 -2.63 -11.87 14.00
N LEU A 94 -2.83 -11.03 15.02
CA LEU A 94 -2.98 -11.49 16.40
C LEU A 94 -4.23 -12.36 16.57
N HIS A 95 -5.36 -11.96 15.99
CA HIS A 95 -6.60 -12.74 15.95
C HIS A 95 -6.39 -14.08 15.25
N ARG A 96 -5.70 -14.09 14.10
CA ARG A 96 -5.38 -15.32 13.37
C ARG A 96 -4.56 -16.31 14.19
N ALA A 97 -3.59 -15.82 14.97
CA ALA A 97 -2.69 -16.65 15.78
C ALA A 97 -3.42 -17.37 16.93
N ILE A 98 -4.45 -16.75 17.50
CA ILE A 98 -5.26 -17.31 18.60
C ILE A 98 -6.50 -18.07 18.11
N SER A 99 -6.83 -17.95 16.82
CA SER A 99 -8.05 -18.52 16.24
C SER A 99 -7.98 -20.02 15.98
N ASN A 100 -9.13 -20.68 16.09
CA ASN A 100 -9.31 -22.08 15.72
C ASN A 100 -9.22 -22.26 14.19
N GLU A 101 -9.02 -23.51 13.75
CA GLU A 101 -8.83 -23.87 12.34
C GLU A 101 -9.93 -23.34 11.42
N ASP A 102 -11.20 -23.55 11.77
CA ASP A 102 -12.33 -23.06 10.98
C ASP A 102 -12.28 -21.54 10.74
N ILE A 103 -11.89 -20.76 11.76
CA ILE A 103 -11.80 -19.30 11.66
C ILE A 103 -10.60 -18.90 10.79
N ARG A 104 -9.45 -19.58 10.95
CA ARG A 104 -8.28 -19.31 10.11
C ARG A 104 -8.57 -19.61 8.65
N ASP A 105 -9.29 -20.69 8.37
CA ASP A 105 -9.66 -21.06 7.00
C ASP A 105 -10.56 -20.00 6.36
N VAL A 106 -11.54 -19.48 7.11
CA VAL A 106 -12.36 -18.34 6.65
C VAL A 106 -11.48 -17.12 6.37
N MET A 107 -10.54 -16.78 7.25
CA MET A 107 -9.63 -15.65 7.06
C MET A 107 -8.74 -15.81 5.80
N ASP A 108 -8.31 -17.03 5.50
CA ASP A 108 -7.49 -17.33 4.32
C ASP A 108 -8.31 -17.21 3.03
N VAL A 109 -9.57 -17.66 3.04
CA VAL A 109 -10.50 -17.50 1.91
C VAL A 109 -10.83 -16.03 1.69
N GLU A 110 -11.05 -15.24 2.74
CA GLU A 110 -11.24 -13.79 2.63
C GLU A 110 -10.03 -13.12 1.97
N ASP A 111 -8.81 -13.49 2.39
CA ASP A 111 -7.58 -12.96 1.81
C ASP A 111 -7.40 -13.36 0.35
N GLU A 112 -7.85 -14.56 -0.04
CA GLU A 112 -7.87 -14.99 -1.44
C GLU A 112 -8.82 -14.15 -2.27
N ILE A 113 -10.04 -13.94 -1.79
CA ILE A 113 -11.05 -13.12 -2.46
C ILE A 113 -10.55 -11.68 -2.65
N LEU A 114 -9.95 -11.08 -1.61
CA LEU A 114 -9.40 -9.72 -1.69
C LEU A 114 -8.29 -9.63 -2.75
N ARG A 115 -7.37 -10.60 -2.79
CA ARG A 115 -6.32 -10.66 -3.82
C ARG A 115 -6.90 -10.76 -5.23
N ASP A 116 -7.98 -11.51 -5.40
CA ASP A 116 -8.66 -11.63 -6.69
C ASP A 116 -9.31 -10.31 -7.12
N PHE A 117 -9.92 -9.56 -6.20
CA PHE A 117 -10.43 -8.23 -6.50
C PHE A 117 -9.31 -7.25 -6.90
N GLU A 118 -8.18 -7.25 -6.19
CA GLU A 118 -7.02 -6.42 -6.56
C GLU A 118 -6.43 -6.79 -7.92
N ASN A 119 -6.46 -8.08 -8.29
CA ASN A 119 -6.06 -8.54 -9.62
C ASN A 119 -7.04 -8.05 -10.69
N LEU A 120 -8.34 -8.13 -10.42
CA LEU A 120 -9.38 -7.68 -11.33
C LEU A 120 -9.30 -6.17 -11.57
N GLU A 121 -9.09 -5.38 -10.53
CA GLU A 121 -8.93 -3.93 -10.63
C GLU A 121 -7.73 -3.57 -11.53
N ARG A 122 -6.58 -4.21 -11.31
CA ARG A 122 -5.40 -4.05 -12.19
C ARG A 122 -5.69 -4.44 -13.64
N HIS A 123 -6.50 -5.47 -13.86
CA HIS A 123 -6.90 -5.86 -15.21
C HIS A 123 -7.81 -4.81 -15.87
N ILE A 124 -8.74 -4.23 -15.10
CA ILE A 124 -9.63 -3.16 -15.58
C ILE A 124 -8.81 -1.94 -15.96
N ASP A 125 -7.91 -1.48 -15.09
CA ASP A 125 -7.02 -0.34 -15.35
C ASP A 125 -6.22 -0.54 -16.65
N HIS A 126 -5.69 -1.74 -16.85
CA HIS A 126 -4.95 -2.07 -18.07
C HIS A 126 -5.84 -2.06 -19.31
N GLN A 127 -7.06 -2.59 -19.22
CA GLN A 127 -8.02 -2.55 -20.32
C GLN A 127 -8.44 -1.13 -20.67
N GLU A 128 -8.64 -0.27 -19.67
CA GLU A 128 -8.99 1.13 -19.87
C GLU A 128 -7.87 1.89 -20.59
N GLU A 129 -6.60 1.65 -20.22
CA GLU A 129 -5.44 2.21 -20.92
C GLU A 129 -5.37 1.77 -22.40
N ILE A 130 -5.68 0.51 -22.69
CA ILE A 130 -5.74 -0.01 -24.07
C ILE A 130 -6.87 0.67 -24.85
N ILE A 131 -8.06 0.78 -24.26
CA ILE A 131 -9.22 1.41 -24.88
C ILE A 131 -8.94 2.88 -25.17
N GLU A 132 -8.31 3.60 -24.24
CA GLU A 132 -7.94 5.00 -24.43
C GLU A 132 -6.98 5.18 -25.62
N LYS A 133 -5.95 4.32 -25.73
CA LYS A 133 -5.01 4.33 -26.85
C LYS A 133 -5.71 4.04 -28.18
N GLN A 134 -6.58 3.02 -28.22
CA GLN A 134 -7.35 2.69 -29.42
C GLN A 134 -8.31 3.82 -29.82
N GLY A 135 -8.94 4.48 -28.84
CA GLY A 135 -9.79 5.65 -29.08
C GLY A 135 -9.03 6.82 -29.71
N LYS A 136 -7.79 7.09 -29.26
CA LYS A 136 -6.92 8.11 -29.86
C LYS A 136 -6.55 7.75 -31.30
N GLU A 137 -6.13 6.51 -31.56
CA GLU A 137 -5.80 6.05 -32.92
C GLU A 137 -6.99 6.10 -33.88
N LEU A 138 -8.19 5.74 -33.41
CA LEU A 138 -9.42 5.84 -34.21
C LEU A 138 -9.74 7.31 -34.52
N GLY A 139 -9.64 8.20 -33.54
CA GLY A 139 -9.86 9.63 -33.76
C GLY A 139 -8.87 10.26 -34.76
N GLU A 140 -7.62 9.79 -34.80
CA GLU A 140 -6.65 10.20 -35.82
C GLU A 140 -7.01 9.67 -37.22
N LYS A 141 -7.42 8.40 -37.31
CA LYS A 141 -7.87 7.80 -38.58
C LYS A 141 -9.11 8.50 -39.14
N ASP A 142 -10.08 8.85 -38.30
CA ASP A 142 -11.29 9.56 -38.71
C ASP A 142 -10.98 10.97 -39.25
N LYS A 143 -10.04 11.69 -38.62
CA LYS A 143 -9.56 12.98 -39.14
C LYS A 143 -8.91 12.82 -40.51
N ALA A 144 -8.04 11.83 -40.67
CA ALA A 144 -7.37 11.56 -41.93
C ALA A 144 -8.35 11.16 -43.06
N LEU A 145 -9.42 10.41 -42.72
CA LEU A 145 -10.49 10.10 -43.67
C LEU A 145 -11.27 11.35 -44.07
N GLY A 146 -11.66 12.19 -43.10
CA GLY A 146 -12.36 13.45 -43.39
C GLY A 146 -11.54 14.42 -44.26
N GLU A 147 -10.21 14.45 -44.12
CA GLU A 147 -9.34 15.21 -45.02
C GLU A 147 -9.30 14.63 -46.44
N LYS A 148 -9.26 13.30 -46.57
CA LYS A 148 -9.31 12.63 -47.88
C LYS A 148 -10.63 12.85 -48.61
N ASP A 149 -11.75 12.81 -47.89
CA ASP A 149 -13.07 13.04 -48.47
C ASP A 149 -13.20 14.46 -49.02
N LYS A 150 -12.71 15.47 -48.27
CA LYS A 150 -12.64 16.85 -48.76
C LYS A 150 -11.78 16.99 -50.02
N ALA A 151 -10.62 16.35 -50.04
CA ALA A 151 -9.74 16.38 -51.21
C ALA A 151 -10.37 15.69 -52.43
N LEU A 152 -11.17 14.63 -52.22
CA LEU A 152 -11.95 13.98 -53.27
C LEU A 152 -13.05 14.90 -53.81
N GLU A 153 -13.82 15.56 -52.95
CA GLU A 153 -14.84 16.52 -53.39
C GLU A 153 -14.25 17.67 -54.21
N GLU A 154 -13.08 18.18 -53.84
CA GLU A 154 -12.37 19.21 -54.62
C GLU A 154 -11.94 18.69 -56.00
N LYS A 155 -11.44 17.45 -56.06
CA LYS A 155 -11.05 16.79 -57.32
C LYS A 155 -12.26 16.57 -58.23
N ASP A 156 -13.39 16.14 -57.69
CA ASP A 156 -14.62 15.92 -58.45
C ASP A 156 -15.17 17.23 -59.02
N LYS A 157 -15.17 18.32 -58.24
CA LYS A 157 -15.55 19.65 -58.73
C LYS A 157 -14.65 20.12 -59.87
N ALA A 158 -13.33 19.96 -59.73
CA ALA A 158 -12.38 20.31 -60.78
C ALA A 158 -12.59 19.48 -62.06
N LEU A 159 -12.92 18.19 -61.93
CA LEU A 159 -13.25 17.32 -63.07
C LEU A 159 -14.55 17.74 -63.76
N GLU A 160 -15.59 18.13 -63.02
CA GLU A 160 -16.83 18.65 -63.61
C GLU A 160 -16.58 19.95 -64.38
N GLU A 161 -15.79 20.87 -63.83
CA GLU A 161 -15.43 22.12 -64.52
C GLU A 161 -14.67 21.83 -65.83
N LEU A 162 -13.68 20.94 -65.79
CA LEU A 162 -12.93 20.50 -66.98
C LEU A 162 -13.84 19.85 -68.02
N ARG A 163 -14.77 18.98 -67.62
CA ARG A 163 -15.76 18.38 -68.52
C ARG A 163 -16.64 19.43 -69.17
N GLY A 164 -17.12 20.41 -68.40
CA GLY A 164 -17.93 21.51 -68.93
C GLY A 164 -17.18 22.37 -69.95
N GLN A 165 -15.89 22.63 -69.73
CA GLN A 165 -15.04 23.34 -70.70
C GLN A 165 -14.83 22.54 -71.98
N LEU A 166 -14.57 21.24 -71.88
CA LEU A 166 -14.43 20.34 -73.04
C LEU A 166 -15.71 20.28 -73.87
N GLN A 167 -16.89 20.23 -73.24
CA GLN A 167 -18.17 20.17 -73.94
C GLN A 167 -18.43 21.47 -74.73
N LYS A 168 -18.05 22.63 -74.19
CA LYS A 168 -18.13 23.92 -74.89
C LYS A 168 -17.19 24.01 -76.10
N LEU A 169 -16.07 23.29 -76.08
CA LEU A 169 -15.13 23.21 -77.19
C LEU A 169 -15.54 22.20 -78.28
N GLN A 170 -16.41 21.23 -77.96
CA GLN A 170 -16.88 20.20 -78.90
C GLN A 170 -18.20 20.53 -79.62
N VAL A 171 -18.88 21.65 -79.32
CA VAL A 171 -20.04 22.09 -80.11
C VAL A 171 -19.53 22.64 -81.46
N PRO A 172 -19.81 22.00 -82.61
CA PRO A 172 -19.35 22.48 -83.89
C PRO A 172 -20.20 23.69 -84.33
N LYS A 173 -19.54 24.65 -85.00
CA LYS A 173 -20.16 25.73 -85.78
C LYS A 173 -20.84 25.19 -87.03
#